data_AF-A0A225AAZ1-F1
#
_entry.id   AF-A0A225AAZ1-F1
#
_cell.length_a   1.000
_cell.length_b   1.000
_cell.length_c   1.000
_cell.angle_alpha   90.00
_cell.angle_beta   90.00
_cell.angle_gamma   90.00
#
_symmetry.space_group_name_H-M   'P 1'
#
loop_
_entity.id
_entity.type
_entity.pdbx_description
1 polymer ?
#
loop_
_entity_poly.entity_id
_entity_poly.type
_entity_poly.pdbx_seq_one_letter_code
_entity_poly.pdbx_strand_id
1 'polypeptide(L)'
;MPPKKPVSGLTRTYLFLYNLLSLSLWATCTLRAAVLLSQQLSDESINGFDALPSIFTQVFPLLLITQSLAGLEILHSLVGLVRAPLLTTTMQVTSRFVVVWGVMFLFREGAVDLSGLLGPAVGAKHQQQPVGVAEGDGLVGLVGETQYCDFAFLGCMFAWGVTECIRYGFFAMQLGGVSVPTWWQWLRYNTFFVLYPIGIASECVFMYFSLGHAEKYVHVYYKWVMMGIMAIYVPGSYILYTHMMSQRRRVMRGKSRVD
;
A
#
# COMPACT_ATOMS: atom_id res chain seq x y z
N MET A 1 -34.76 3.66 7.06
CA MET A 1 -33.91 3.98 5.89
C MET A 1 -34.52 3.31 4.67
N PRO A 2 -34.82 4.03 3.58
CA PRO A 2 -35.28 3.38 2.34
C PRO A 2 -34.20 2.43 1.82
N PRO A 3 -34.57 1.28 1.22
CA PRO A 3 -33.60 0.37 0.61
C PRO A 3 -32.89 1.12 -0.54
N LYS A 4 -31.56 1.27 -0.43
CA LYS A 4 -30.75 1.89 -1.49
C LYS A 4 -30.93 1.08 -2.79
N LYS A 5 -31.19 1.80 -3.90
CA LYS A 5 -31.39 1.22 -5.24
C LYS A 5 -30.27 0.22 -5.60
N PRO A 6 -30.58 -0.88 -6.30
CA PRO A 6 -29.57 -1.80 -6.80
C PRO A 6 -28.57 -1.05 -7.70
N VAL A 7 -27.31 -1.44 -7.59
CA VAL A 7 -26.20 -0.83 -8.34
C VAL A 7 -26.45 -1.01 -9.84
N SER A 8 -26.37 0.07 -10.62
CA SER A 8 -26.62 -0.01 -12.07
C SER A 8 -25.64 -0.97 -12.75
N GLY A 9 -26.04 -1.59 -13.86
CA GLY A 9 -25.18 -2.49 -14.63
C GLY A 9 -23.86 -1.83 -15.04
N LEU A 10 -23.91 -0.56 -15.46
CA LEU A 10 -22.72 0.24 -15.81
C LEU A 10 -21.79 0.44 -14.61
N THR A 11 -22.35 0.79 -13.45
CA THR A 11 -21.56 0.95 -12.21
C THR A 11 -20.91 -0.36 -11.81
N ARG A 12 -21.61 -1.50 -11.95
CA ARG A 12 -21.06 -2.83 -11.68
C ARG A 12 -19.88 -3.15 -12.60
N THR A 13 -20.01 -2.91 -13.91
CA THR A 13 -18.93 -3.12 -14.88
C THR A 13 -17.73 -2.22 -14.59
N TYR A 14 -17.95 -0.94 -14.31
CA TYR A 14 -16.89 -0.01 -13.93
C TYR A 14 -16.12 -0.49 -12.69
N LEU A 15 -16.84 -0.84 -11.62
CA LEU A 15 -16.21 -1.33 -10.40
C LEU A 15 -15.46 -2.64 -10.64
N PHE A 16 -16.00 -3.54 -11.48
CA PHE A 16 -15.31 -4.78 -11.85
C PHE A 16 -13.96 -4.48 -12.52
N LEU A 17 -13.96 -3.61 -13.54
CA LEU A 17 -12.73 -3.21 -14.25
C LEU A 17 -11.74 -2.51 -13.34
N TYR A 18 -12.20 -1.62 -12.46
CA TYR A 18 -11.36 -0.96 -11.47
C TYR A 18 -10.68 -1.96 -10.52
N ASN A 19 -11.43 -2.93 -9.99
CA ASN A 19 -10.88 -3.95 -9.11
C ASN A 19 -9.91 -4.88 -9.86
N LEU A 20 -10.19 -5.20 -11.13
CA LEU A 20 -9.28 -6.01 -11.94
C LEU A 20 -7.98 -5.27 -12.23
N LEU A 21 -8.05 -3.99 -12.60
CA LEU A 21 -6.87 -3.15 -12.81
C LEU A 21 -6.04 -3.06 -11.52
N SER A 22 -6.69 -2.76 -10.40
CA SER A 22 -6.02 -2.64 -9.10
C SER A 22 -5.39 -3.96 -8.67
N LEU A 23 -6.07 -5.09 -8.89
CA LEU A 23 -5.53 -6.43 -8.66
C LEU A 23 -4.25 -6.66 -9.49
N SER A 24 -4.30 -6.38 -10.80
CA SER A 24 -3.17 -6.58 -11.70
C SER A 24 -1.98 -5.70 -11.31
N LEU A 25 -2.21 -4.44 -10.97
CA LEU A 25 -1.17 -3.52 -10.53
C LEU A 25 -0.50 -3.98 -9.23
N TRP A 26 -1.30 -4.30 -8.19
CA TRP A 26 -0.76 -4.80 -6.93
C TRP A 26 -0.06 -6.15 -7.08
N ALA A 27 -0.60 -7.05 -7.89
CA ALA A 27 0.05 -8.33 -8.20
C ALA A 27 1.41 -8.09 -8.88
N THR A 28 1.48 -7.13 -9.81
CA THR A 28 2.73 -6.79 -10.50
C THR A 28 3.76 -6.19 -9.53
N CYS A 29 3.37 -5.24 -8.67
CA CYS A 29 4.26 -4.72 -7.62
C CYS A 29 4.80 -5.83 -6.72
N THR A 30 3.91 -6.71 -6.25
CA THR A 30 4.25 -7.78 -5.30
C THR A 30 5.17 -8.82 -5.93
N LEU A 31 4.82 -9.30 -7.13
CA LEU A 31 5.61 -10.30 -7.85
C LEU A 31 6.96 -9.72 -8.27
N ARG A 32 7.00 -8.48 -8.75
CA ARG A 32 8.28 -7.84 -9.12
C ARG A 32 9.19 -7.68 -7.91
N ALA A 33 8.67 -7.23 -6.77
CA ALA A 33 9.45 -7.15 -5.53
C ALA A 33 9.96 -8.53 -5.09
N ALA A 34 9.11 -9.56 -5.13
CA ALA A 34 9.48 -10.92 -4.75
C ALA A 34 10.53 -11.54 -5.68
N VAL A 35 10.40 -11.35 -7.00
CA VAL A 35 11.36 -11.84 -7.99
C VAL A 35 12.72 -11.15 -7.79
N LEU A 36 12.74 -9.82 -7.67
CA LEU A 36 13.99 -9.08 -7.45
C LEU A 36 14.67 -9.50 -6.13
N LEU A 37 13.90 -9.66 -5.05
CA LEU A 37 14.42 -10.18 -3.79
C LEU A 37 15.00 -11.59 -3.95
N SER A 38 14.29 -12.49 -4.63
CA SER A 38 14.78 -13.86 -4.85
C SER A 38 16.06 -13.91 -5.67
N GLN A 39 16.19 -13.03 -6.66
CA GLN A 39 17.39 -12.91 -7.51
C GLN A 39 18.57 -12.43 -6.67
N GLN A 40 18.37 -11.42 -5.83
CA GLN A 40 19.42 -10.86 -4.96
C GLN A 40 19.86 -11.84 -3.86
N LEU A 41 18.93 -12.59 -3.28
CA LEU A 41 19.25 -13.60 -2.26
C LEU A 41 19.96 -14.83 -2.85
N SER A 42 19.83 -15.06 -4.15
CA SER A 42 20.49 -16.18 -4.85
C SER A 42 21.87 -15.82 -5.39
N ASP A 43 22.24 -14.54 -5.38
CA ASP A 43 23.54 -14.07 -5.86
C ASP A 43 24.56 -14.15 -4.72
N GLU A 44 25.39 -15.21 -4.71
CA GLU A 44 26.43 -15.40 -3.70
C GLU A 44 27.57 -14.37 -3.79
N SER A 45 27.63 -13.58 -4.88
CA SER A 45 28.71 -12.60 -5.09
C SER A 45 28.45 -11.25 -4.40
N ILE A 46 27.22 -11.01 -3.97
CA ILE A 46 26.79 -9.79 -3.27
C ILE A 46 26.32 -10.23 -1.88
N ASN A 47 26.66 -9.50 -0.81
CA ASN A 47 25.92 -9.72 0.43
C ASN A 47 24.46 -9.40 0.12
N GLY A 48 23.56 -10.39 0.07
CA GLY A 48 22.22 -10.25 -0.53
C GLY A 48 21.37 -9.07 0.02
N PHE A 49 21.78 -8.48 1.14
CA PHE A 49 21.20 -7.27 1.69
C PHE A 49 21.66 -5.97 0.99
N ASP A 50 22.90 -5.85 0.51
CA ASP A 50 23.48 -4.63 -0.09
C ASP A 50 22.74 -4.18 -1.37
N ALA A 51 22.01 -5.09 -2.01
CA ALA A 51 21.22 -4.83 -3.20
C ALA A 51 19.77 -4.43 -2.92
N LEU A 52 19.29 -4.50 -1.67
CA LEU A 52 17.90 -4.17 -1.30
C LEU A 52 17.41 -2.79 -1.79
N PRO A 53 18.23 -1.71 -1.74
CA PRO A 53 17.79 -0.41 -2.22
C PRO A 53 17.38 -0.40 -3.70
N SER A 54 17.96 -1.29 -4.51
CA SER A 54 17.61 -1.40 -5.93
C SER A 54 16.21 -2.00 -6.18
N ILE A 55 15.63 -2.70 -5.20
CA ILE A 55 14.24 -3.18 -5.29
C ILE A 55 13.29 -1.98 -5.21
N PHE A 56 13.56 -1.04 -4.31
CA PHE A 56 12.78 0.18 -4.18
C PHE A 56 12.78 0.96 -5.50
N THR A 57 13.97 1.25 -6.07
CA THR A 57 14.07 2.08 -7.29
C THR A 57 13.32 1.48 -8.47
N GLN A 58 13.25 0.16 -8.56
CA GLN A 58 12.55 -0.53 -9.65
C GLN A 58 11.04 -0.69 -9.44
N VAL A 59 10.58 -0.84 -8.20
CA VAL A 59 9.16 -1.11 -7.89
C VAL A 59 8.40 0.18 -7.57
N PHE A 60 9.07 1.16 -6.98
CA PHE A 60 8.44 2.40 -6.50
C PHE A 60 7.68 3.18 -7.58
N PRO A 61 8.16 3.35 -8.83
CA PRO A 61 7.40 4.06 -9.86
C PRO A 61 6.01 3.45 -10.12
N LEU A 62 5.93 2.12 -10.14
CA LEU A 62 4.65 1.41 -10.30
C LEU A 62 3.80 1.52 -9.03
N LEU A 63 4.41 1.38 -7.85
CA LEU A 63 3.73 1.54 -6.56
C LEU A 63 3.10 2.91 -6.41
N LEU A 64 3.81 3.98 -6.81
CA LEU A 64 3.36 5.35 -6.71
C LEU A 64 2.00 5.55 -7.42
N ILE A 65 1.89 5.04 -8.64
CA ILE A 65 0.63 5.10 -9.41
C ILE A 65 -0.42 4.19 -8.80
N THR A 66 -0.04 2.95 -8.48
CA THR A 66 -0.94 1.93 -7.91
C THR A 66 -1.60 2.45 -6.63
N GLN A 67 -0.82 3.02 -5.72
CA GLN A 67 -1.33 3.60 -4.48
C GLN A 67 -2.17 4.84 -4.77
N SER A 68 -1.81 5.69 -5.72
CA SER A 68 -2.60 6.89 -6.07
C SER A 68 -4.01 6.53 -6.54
N LEU A 69 -4.17 5.43 -7.28
CA LEU A 69 -5.49 4.93 -7.69
C LEU A 69 -6.38 4.50 -6.53
N ALA A 70 -5.81 4.18 -5.35
CA ALA A 70 -6.59 3.89 -4.14
C ALA A 70 -7.36 5.13 -3.63
N GLY A 71 -6.98 6.35 -4.04
CA GLY A 71 -7.76 7.56 -3.77
C GLY A 71 -9.19 7.49 -4.35
N LEU A 72 -9.38 6.76 -5.47
CA LEU A 72 -10.70 6.53 -6.04
C LEU A 72 -11.62 5.76 -5.07
N GLU A 73 -11.09 4.97 -4.14
CA GLU A 73 -11.92 4.23 -3.17
C GLU A 73 -12.58 5.14 -2.14
N ILE A 74 -11.86 6.19 -1.74
CA ILE A 74 -12.42 7.25 -0.90
C ILE A 74 -13.57 7.91 -1.65
N LEU A 75 -13.35 8.25 -2.92
CA LEU A 75 -14.38 8.86 -3.77
C LEU A 75 -15.59 7.93 -3.94
N HIS A 76 -15.38 6.65 -4.24
CA HIS A 76 -16.46 5.66 -4.38
C HIS A 76 -17.29 5.53 -3.10
N SER A 77 -16.64 5.59 -1.94
CA SER A 77 -17.31 5.56 -0.64
C SER A 77 -18.07 6.87 -0.37
N LEU A 78 -17.46 8.02 -0.69
CA LEU A 78 -18.02 9.36 -0.51
C LEU A 78 -19.28 9.58 -1.35
N VAL A 79 -19.25 9.21 -2.64
CA VAL A 79 -20.41 9.32 -3.54
C VAL A 79 -21.40 8.17 -3.37
N GLY A 80 -21.10 7.20 -2.50
CA GLY A 80 -21.99 6.07 -2.19
C GLY A 80 -22.11 5.01 -3.29
N LEU A 81 -21.12 4.92 -4.20
CA LEU A 81 -21.03 3.86 -5.21
C LEU A 81 -20.77 2.49 -4.56
N VAL A 82 -20.06 2.47 -3.43
CA VAL A 82 -19.74 1.24 -2.68
C VAL A 82 -20.23 1.35 -1.23
N ARG A 83 -20.65 0.22 -0.67
CA ARG A 83 -21.13 0.11 0.73
C ARG A 83 -19.95 -0.06 1.71
N ALA A 84 -18.98 0.83 1.67
CA ALA A 84 -17.85 0.83 2.60
C ALA A 84 -17.99 2.00 3.61
N PRO A 85 -17.66 1.81 4.90
CA PRO A 85 -17.66 2.92 5.85
C PRO A 85 -16.57 3.93 5.49
N LEU A 86 -16.98 5.15 5.13
CA LEU A 86 -16.09 6.20 4.60
C LEU A 86 -14.89 6.47 5.51
N LEU A 87 -15.11 6.56 6.84
CA LEU A 87 -14.05 6.87 7.79
C LEU A 87 -12.94 5.81 7.79
N THR A 88 -13.31 4.53 7.79
CA THR A 88 -12.32 3.44 7.80
C THR A 88 -11.61 3.31 6.45
N THR A 89 -12.31 3.51 5.33
CA THR A 89 -11.68 3.53 3.99
C THR A 89 -10.68 4.67 3.89
N THR A 90 -11.08 5.86 4.35
CA THR A 90 -10.22 7.06 4.34
C THR A 90 -8.98 6.81 5.19
N MET A 91 -9.14 6.33 6.43
CA MET A 91 -8.00 6.07 7.30
C MET A 91 -6.99 5.07 6.71
N GLN A 92 -7.48 4.00 6.08
CA GLN A 92 -6.62 2.99 5.44
C GLN A 92 -5.85 3.56 4.25
N VAL A 93 -6.52 4.32 3.38
CA VAL A 93 -5.90 4.91 2.19
C VAL A 93 -4.96 6.05 2.58
N THR A 94 -5.39 6.93 3.49
CA THR A 94 -4.59 8.08 3.94
C THR A 94 -3.29 7.64 4.63
N SER A 95 -3.30 6.57 5.43
CA SER A 95 -2.06 6.06 6.06
C SER A 95 -0.99 5.73 5.02
N ARG A 96 -1.37 4.96 4.00
CA ARG A 96 -0.44 4.59 2.92
C ARG A 96 -0.06 5.78 2.04
N PHE A 97 -0.92 6.79 1.91
CA PHE A 97 -0.58 8.03 1.21
C PHE A 97 0.49 8.81 1.97
N VAL A 98 0.40 8.88 3.30
CA VAL A 98 1.45 9.50 4.11
C VAL A 98 2.79 8.81 3.88
N VAL A 99 2.80 7.48 3.85
CA VAL A 99 4.06 6.73 3.62
C VAL A 99 4.55 6.85 2.18
N VAL A 100 3.71 6.63 1.17
CA VAL A 100 4.13 6.64 -0.25
C VAL A 100 4.44 8.05 -0.74
N TRP A 101 3.55 9.00 -0.50
CA TRP A 101 3.70 10.38 -0.99
C TRP A 101 4.39 11.30 -0.01
N GLY A 102 4.11 11.18 1.29
CA GLY A 102 4.69 12.04 2.32
C GLY A 102 6.06 11.62 2.83
N VAL A 103 6.48 10.37 2.58
CA VAL A 103 7.80 9.87 3.01
C VAL A 103 8.60 9.37 1.82
N MET A 104 8.20 8.28 1.19
CA MET A 104 8.98 7.64 0.12
C MET A 104 9.20 8.59 -1.07
N PHE A 105 8.17 9.31 -1.53
CA PHE A 105 8.31 10.21 -2.68
C PHE A 105 9.18 11.44 -2.37
N LEU A 106 9.08 11.99 -1.15
CA LEU A 106 9.83 13.18 -0.75
C LEU A 106 11.29 12.86 -0.44
N PHE A 107 11.54 11.78 0.32
CA PHE A 107 12.84 11.51 0.93
C PHE A 107 13.57 10.31 0.33
N ARG A 108 13.24 9.90 -0.90
CA ARG A 108 13.97 8.85 -1.64
C ARG A 108 15.29 9.33 -2.21
N GLU A 109 16.20 8.41 -2.44
CA GLU A 109 17.39 8.65 -3.25
C GLU A 109 17.05 8.78 -4.74
N GLY A 110 17.87 9.53 -5.47
CA GLY A 110 17.89 9.55 -6.94
C GLY A 110 16.66 10.19 -7.57
N ALA A 111 16.26 9.70 -8.75
CA ALA A 111 15.15 10.21 -9.54
C ALA A 111 14.05 9.14 -9.70
N VAL A 112 12.78 9.55 -9.87
CA VAL A 112 11.70 8.60 -10.20
C VAL A 112 11.35 8.72 -11.67
N ASP A 113 11.67 7.67 -12.42
CA ASP A 113 11.33 7.60 -13.82
C ASP A 113 9.93 6.99 -14.02
N LEU A 114 8.96 7.84 -14.36
CA LEU A 114 7.62 7.42 -14.77
C LEU A 114 7.45 7.30 -16.30
N SER A 115 8.50 7.56 -17.10
CA SER A 115 8.40 7.63 -18.55
C SER A 115 7.97 6.30 -19.18
N GLY A 116 8.49 5.18 -18.67
CA GLY A 116 8.12 3.84 -19.12
C GLY A 116 6.68 3.44 -18.82
N LEU A 117 5.99 4.16 -17.93
CA LEU A 117 4.64 3.80 -17.46
C LEU A 117 3.56 4.82 -17.88
N LEU A 118 3.88 6.12 -17.90
CA LEU A 118 2.96 7.20 -18.24
C LEU A 118 3.32 7.96 -19.52
N GLY A 119 4.40 7.54 -20.20
CA GLY A 119 4.93 8.20 -21.38
C GLY A 119 5.95 9.31 -21.06
N PRO A 120 6.78 9.69 -22.04
CA PRO A 120 7.97 10.53 -21.83
C PRO A 120 7.64 11.93 -21.31
N ALA A 121 6.54 12.55 -21.76
CA ALA A 121 6.16 13.91 -21.35
C ALA A 121 5.74 14.01 -19.87
N VAL A 122 5.10 12.97 -19.33
CA VAL A 122 4.70 12.92 -17.91
C VAL A 122 5.87 12.47 -17.04
N GLY A 123 6.67 11.52 -17.54
CA GLY A 123 7.88 11.03 -16.87
C GLY A 123 8.92 12.13 -16.61
N ALA A 124 9.21 12.97 -17.61
CA ALA A 124 10.18 14.04 -17.49
C ALA A 124 9.87 15.04 -16.36
N LYS A 125 8.59 15.26 -16.04
CA LYS A 125 8.17 16.19 -14.96
C LYS A 125 8.43 15.66 -13.55
N HIS A 126 8.51 14.34 -13.37
CA HIS A 126 8.60 13.72 -12.04
C HIS A 126 9.97 13.09 -11.75
N GLN A 127 10.93 13.30 -12.65
CA GLN A 127 12.26 12.72 -12.55
C GLN A 127 13.03 13.30 -11.35
N GLN A 128 12.98 14.61 -11.11
CA GLN A 128 13.71 15.24 -10.01
C GLN A 128 13.08 14.98 -8.63
N GLN A 129 13.91 15.04 -7.57
CA GLN A 129 13.40 14.98 -6.20
C GLN A 129 12.58 16.21 -5.85
N PRO A 130 11.48 16.07 -5.07
CA PRO A 130 10.60 17.20 -4.78
C PRO A 130 11.18 18.22 -3.79
N VAL A 131 12.10 17.80 -2.92
CA VAL A 131 12.59 18.61 -1.78
C VAL A 131 14.11 18.76 -1.75
N GLY A 132 14.80 18.42 -2.85
CA GLY A 132 16.25 18.59 -3.00
C GLY A 132 17.06 17.88 -1.91
N VAL A 133 16.79 16.59 -1.68
CA VAL A 133 17.58 15.78 -0.75
C VAL A 133 19.01 15.70 -1.28
N ALA A 134 20.00 15.87 -0.41
CA ALA A 134 21.39 15.73 -0.82
C ALA A 134 21.66 14.29 -1.30
N GLU A 135 22.49 14.14 -2.32
CA GLU A 135 22.93 12.82 -2.79
C GLU A 135 23.56 12.04 -1.64
N GLY A 136 23.11 10.79 -1.45
CA GLY A 136 23.54 9.94 -0.33
C GLY A 136 22.78 10.13 0.98
N ASP A 137 21.84 11.08 1.05
CA ASP A 137 21.03 11.34 2.25
C ASP A 137 19.54 10.98 2.03
N GLY A 138 19.21 10.27 0.95
CA GLY A 138 17.90 9.63 0.80
C GLY A 138 17.66 8.62 1.91
N LEU A 139 16.40 8.47 2.34
CA LEU A 139 15.97 7.48 3.32
C LEU A 139 15.86 6.07 2.76
N VAL A 140 15.65 5.95 1.45
CA VAL A 140 15.35 4.68 0.77
C VAL A 140 15.83 4.74 -0.67
N GLY A 141 16.31 3.61 -1.20
CA GLY A 141 16.76 3.51 -2.58
C GLY A 141 18.21 3.96 -2.82
N LEU A 142 19.01 4.15 -1.77
CA LEU A 142 20.44 4.45 -1.87
C LEU A 142 21.24 3.21 -2.29
N VAL A 143 21.53 3.08 -3.59
CA VAL A 143 22.20 1.89 -4.14
C VAL A 143 23.60 1.73 -3.55
N GLY A 144 23.86 0.59 -2.94
CA GLY A 144 25.15 0.25 -2.31
C GLY A 144 25.17 0.43 -0.80
N GLU A 145 24.16 1.08 -0.20
CA GLU A 145 24.02 1.19 1.26
C GLU A 145 22.61 0.81 1.71
N THR A 146 22.50 -0.32 2.41
CA THR A 146 21.20 -0.80 2.89
C THR A 146 20.72 0.02 4.09
N GLN A 147 19.51 0.56 3.99
CA GLN A 147 18.90 1.38 5.03
C GLN A 147 17.71 0.66 5.69
N TYR A 148 17.34 1.08 6.90
CA TYR A 148 16.18 0.52 7.61
C TYR A 148 14.87 0.66 6.82
N CYS A 149 14.73 1.72 6.04
CA CYS A 149 13.56 1.95 5.21
C CYS A 149 13.50 1.02 3.99
N ASP A 150 14.62 0.45 3.52
CA ASP A 150 14.59 -0.56 2.44
C ASP A 150 13.96 -1.87 2.96
N PHE A 151 14.30 -2.27 4.19
CA PHE A 151 13.61 -3.38 4.87
C PHE A 151 12.13 -3.06 5.10
N ALA A 152 11.82 -1.84 5.54
CA ALA A 152 10.44 -1.40 5.71
C ALA A 152 9.68 -1.46 4.38
N PHE A 153 10.31 -1.07 3.27
CA PHE A 153 9.73 -1.15 1.93
C PHE A 153 9.36 -2.59 1.56
N LEU A 154 10.26 -3.55 1.79
CA LEU A 154 9.96 -4.97 1.57
C LEU A 154 8.79 -5.45 2.42
N GLY A 155 8.77 -5.07 3.70
CA GLY A 155 7.65 -5.38 4.59
C GLY A 155 6.33 -4.80 4.08
N CYS A 156 6.34 -3.56 3.56
CA CYS A 156 5.19 -2.97 2.89
C CYS A 156 4.79 -3.74 1.64
N MET A 157 5.73 -4.10 0.75
CA MET A 157 5.41 -4.83 -0.48
C MET A 157 4.84 -6.21 -0.20
N PHE A 158 5.33 -6.89 0.83
CA PHE A 158 4.76 -8.15 1.28
C PHE A 158 3.37 -7.96 1.91
N ALA A 159 3.27 -7.11 2.94
CA ALA A 159 2.05 -6.92 3.72
C ALA A 159 0.93 -6.28 2.89
N TRP A 160 1.19 -5.14 2.26
CA TRP A 160 0.22 -4.45 1.42
C TRP A 160 -0.07 -5.26 0.17
N GLY A 161 0.97 -5.70 -0.55
CA GLY A 161 0.81 -6.41 -1.81
C GLY A 161 -0.09 -7.64 -1.69
N VAL A 162 0.21 -8.54 -0.76
CA VAL A 162 -0.60 -9.75 -0.54
C VAL A 162 -2.02 -9.39 -0.07
N THR A 163 -2.17 -8.43 0.84
CA THR A 163 -3.49 -8.01 1.33
C THR A 163 -4.35 -7.43 0.21
N GLU A 164 -3.78 -6.59 -0.65
CA GLU A 164 -4.48 -5.96 -1.76
C GLU A 164 -4.84 -6.95 -2.86
N CYS A 165 -3.95 -7.89 -3.20
CA CYS A 165 -4.29 -8.96 -4.14
C CYS A 165 -5.49 -9.78 -3.67
N ILE A 166 -5.54 -10.13 -2.37
CA ILE A 166 -6.69 -10.85 -1.80
C ILE A 166 -7.96 -9.98 -1.85
N ARG A 167 -7.86 -8.69 -1.50
CA ARG A 167 -9.01 -7.78 -1.42
C ARG A 167 -9.61 -7.50 -2.79
N TYR A 168 -8.80 -7.06 -3.75
CA TYR A 168 -9.27 -6.75 -5.10
C TYR A 168 -9.70 -8.01 -5.84
N GLY A 169 -9.01 -9.13 -5.66
CA GLY A 169 -9.43 -10.41 -6.22
C GLY A 169 -10.80 -10.87 -5.70
N PHE A 170 -11.07 -10.68 -4.41
CA PHE A 170 -12.38 -10.93 -3.83
C PHE A 170 -13.47 -10.06 -4.49
N PHE A 171 -13.22 -8.75 -4.63
CA PHE A 171 -14.20 -7.84 -5.21
C PHE A 171 -14.41 -8.08 -6.72
N ALA A 172 -13.35 -8.41 -7.46
CA ALA A 172 -13.42 -8.76 -8.87
C ALA A 172 -14.30 -10.01 -9.08
N MET A 173 -14.08 -11.10 -8.31
CA MET A 173 -14.93 -12.30 -8.40
C MET A 173 -16.40 -12.00 -8.04
N GLN A 174 -16.62 -11.27 -6.94
CA GLN A 174 -17.96 -10.93 -6.45
C GLN A 174 -18.76 -10.10 -7.47
N LEU A 175 -18.11 -9.17 -8.17
CA LEU A 175 -18.73 -8.34 -9.21
C LEU A 175 -18.81 -9.06 -10.55
N GLY A 176 -17.86 -9.94 -10.86
CA GLY A 176 -17.85 -10.79 -12.06
C GLY A 176 -18.96 -11.84 -12.08
N GLY A 177 -19.69 -12.03 -10.97
CA GLY A 177 -20.80 -12.98 -10.89
C GLY A 177 -20.36 -14.41 -10.61
N VAL A 178 -19.08 -14.62 -10.30
CA VAL A 178 -18.54 -15.92 -9.88
C VAL A 178 -18.67 -16.04 -8.37
N SER A 179 -19.10 -17.21 -7.88
CA SER A 179 -19.12 -17.48 -6.44
C SER A 179 -17.69 -17.47 -5.89
N VAL A 180 -17.44 -16.63 -4.88
CA VAL A 180 -16.11 -16.55 -4.26
C VAL A 180 -15.80 -17.85 -3.50
N PRO A 181 -14.69 -18.55 -3.81
CA PRO A 181 -14.32 -19.79 -3.13
C PRO A 181 -14.15 -19.60 -1.61
N THR A 182 -14.50 -20.64 -0.84
CA THR A 182 -14.42 -20.62 0.63
C THR A 182 -13.00 -20.36 1.14
N TRP A 183 -11.99 -20.91 0.47
CA TRP A 183 -10.58 -20.69 0.81
C TRP A 183 -10.14 -19.23 0.59
N TRP A 184 -10.69 -18.54 -0.42
CA TRP A 184 -10.40 -17.12 -0.64
C TRP A 184 -10.99 -16.24 0.47
N GLN A 185 -12.21 -16.57 0.90
CA GLN A 185 -12.81 -15.92 2.07
C GLN A 185 -11.97 -16.19 3.33
N TRP A 186 -11.49 -17.43 3.50
CA TRP A 186 -10.63 -17.78 4.62
C TRP A 186 -9.35 -16.94 4.62
N LEU A 187 -8.67 -16.80 3.48
CA LEU A 187 -7.47 -15.95 3.35
C LEU A 187 -7.78 -14.52 3.83
N ARG A 188 -8.83 -13.90 3.29
CA ARG A 188 -9.25 -12.54 3.63
C ARG A 188 -9.45 -12.30 5.14
N TYR A 189 -9.93 -13.30 5.87
CA TYR A 189 -10.23 -13.17 7.30
C TYR A 189 -9.17 -13.80 8.23
N ASN A 190 -8.03 -14.29 7.72
CA ASN A 190 -6.96 -14.85 8.56
C ASN A 190 -5.59 -14.24 8.28
N THR A 191 -5.31 -13.77 7.06
CA THR A 191 -3.97 -13.23 6.72
C THR A 191 -3.61 -11.98 7.53
N PHE A 192 -4.60 -11.23 8.03
CA PHE A 192 -4.35 -10.06 8.87
C PHE A 192 -3.60 -10.38 10.16
N PHE A 193 -3.58 -11.62 10.65
CA PHE A 193 -2.77 -11.97 11.84
C PHE A 193 -1.27 -11.76 11.62
N VAL A 194 -0.79 -11.94 10.40
CA VAL A 194 0.63 -11.80 10.04
C VAL A 194 0.87 -10.53 9.25
N LEU A 195 0.06 -10.26 8.22
CA LEU A 195 0.29 -9.13 7.32
C LEU A 195 0.04 -7.79 8.00
N TYR A 196 -0.89 -7.72 8.96
CA TYR A 196 -1.21 -6.45 9.61
C TYR A 196 -0.05 -5.96 10.51
N PRO A 197 0.49 -6.75 11.45
CA PRO A 197 1.66 -6.32 12.23
C PRO A 197 2.87 -5.92 11.37
N ILE A 198 3.15 -6.67 10.30
CA ILE A 198 4.25 -6.35 9.37
C ILE A 198 4.00 -5.00 8.69
N GLY A 199 2.79 -4.78 8.17
CA GLY A 199 2.43 -3.53 7.51
C GLY A 199 2.55 -2.32 8.44
N ILE A 200 1.97 -2.39 9.64
CA ILE A 200 2.03 -1.30 10.63
C ILE A 200 3.48 -1.03 11.06
N ALA A 201 4.27 -2.08 11.32
CA ALA A 201 5.67 -1.93 11.70
C ALA A 201 6.49 -1.23 10.62
N SER A 202 6.34 -1.65 9.36
CA SER A 202 6.99 -0.99 8.22
C SER A 202 6.57 0.47 8.06
N GLU A 203 5.27 0.78 8.18
CA GLU A 203 4.77 2.15 8.11
C GLU A 203 5.37 3.03 9.23
N CYS A 204 5.46 2.50 10.45
CA CYS A 204 6.09 3.19 11.58
C CYS A 204 7.59 3.43 11.37
N VAL A 205 8.33 2.48 10.80
CA VAL A 205 9.76 2.67 10.48
C VAL A 205 9.93 3.85 9.52
N PHE A 206 9.16 3.91 8.44
CA PHE A 206 9.19 5.04 7.51
C PHE A 206 8.87 6.36 8.19
N MET A 207 7.78 6.42 8.96
CA MET A 207 7.37 7.65 9.65
C MET A 207 8.38 8.11 10.70
N TYR A 208 9.05 7.19 11.40
CA TYR A 208 10.02 7.53 12.42
C TYR A 208 11.30 8.11 11.83
N PHE A 209 11.88 7.44 10.82
CA PHE A 209 13.11 7.92 10.19
C PHE A 209 12.89 9.17 9.31
N SER A 210 11.66 9.41 8.86
CA SER A 210 11.32 10.64 8.14
C SER A 210 11.32 11.89 9.00
N LEU A 211 11.22 11.79 10.34
CA LEU A 211 11.14 12.97 11.21
C LEU A 211 12.38 13.89 11.11
N GLY A 212 13.57 13.31 10.98
CA GLY A 212 14.81 14.08 10.79
C GLY A 212 14.87 14.76 9.42
N HIS A 213 14.50 14.03 8.37
CA HIS A 213 14.48 14.53 6.99
C HIS A 213 13.38 15.57 6.77
N ALA A 214 12.25 15.42 7.43
CA ALA A 214 11.13 16.37 7.45
C ALA A 214 11.58 17.76 7.91
N GLU A 215 12.35 17.81 8.99
CA GLU A 215 12.90 19.07 9.53
C GLU A 215 14.01 19.63 8.64
N LYS A 216 14.90 18.77 8.14
CA LYS A 216 16.07 19.16 7.34
C LYS A 216 15.70 19.66 5.94
N TYR A 217 14.77 19.00 5.25
CA TYR A 217 14.51 19.23 3.82
C TYR A 217 13.16 19.90 3.50
N VAL A 218 12.18 19.82 4.40
CA VAL A 218 10.85 20.41 4.16
C VAL A 218 10.65 21.62 5.04
N HIS A 219 10.35 21.39 6.32
CA HIS A 219 10.14 22.43 7.33
C HIS A 219 9.92 21.77 8.69
N VAL A 220 10.28 22.46 9.78
CA VAL A 220 10.03 21.99 11.16
C VAL A 220 8.53 21.68 11.43
N TYR A 221 7.61 22.44 10.83
CA TYR A 221 6.17 22.18 10.95
C TYR A 221 5.76 20.85 10.32
N TYR A 222 6.43 20.41 9.24
CA TYR A 222 6.15 19.13 8.60
C TYR A 222 6.49 17.96 9.54
N LYS A 223 7.60 18.07 10.29
CA LYS A 223 7.95 17.12 11.36
C LYS A 223 6.87 17.03 12.42
N TRP A 224 6.35 18.16 12.91
CA TRP A 224 5.27 18.17 13.90
C TRP A 224 3.99 17.52 13.38
N VAL A 225 3.64 17.76 12.11
CA VAL A 225 2.50 17.09 11.45
C VAL A 225 2.71 15.58 11.38
N MET A 226 3.90 15.11 10.97
CA MET A 226 4.23 13.68 10.93
C MET A 226 4.16 13.04 12.32
N MET A 227 4.67 13.72 13.36
CA MET A 227 4.56 13.25 14.75
C MET A 227 3.10 13.14 15.19
N GLY A 228 2.26 14.13 14.86
CA GLY A 228 0.83 14.10 15.16
C GLY A 228 0.11 12.95 14.47
N ILE A 229 0.41 12.70 13.19
CA ILE A 229 -0.13 11.55 12.44
C ILE A 229 0.27 10.24 13.12
N MET A 230 1.55 10.07 13.45
CA MET A 230 2.04 8.87 14.11
C MET A 230 1.37 8.63 15.47
N ALA A 231 1.18 9.70 16.27
CA ALA A 231 0.53 9.63 17.58
C ALA A 231 -0.94 9.16 17.50
N ILE A 232 -1.65 9.48 16.41
CA ILE A 232 -3.02 9.01 16.16
C ILE A 232 -3.01 7.61 15.54
N TYR A 233 -2.08 7.37 14.63
CA TYR A 233 -2.00 6.15 13.83
C TYR A 233 -1.71 4.92 14.69
N VAL A 234 -0.76 4.99 15.62
CA VAL A 234 -0.37 3.83 16.44
C VAL A 234 -1.55 3.33 17.30
N PRO A 235 -2.25 4.16 18.10
CA PRO A 235 -3.45 3.72 18.81
C PRO A 235 -4.59 3.29 17.87
N GLY A 236 -4.77 4.03 16.77
CA GLY A 236 -5.80 3.73 15.78
C GLY A 236 -5.63 2.36 15.12
N SER A 237 -4.40 1.96 14.85
CA SER A 237 -4.08 0.64 14.27
C SER A 237 -4.43 -0.51 15.23
N TYR A 238 -4.15 -0.36 16.52
CA TYR A 238 -4.57 -1.34 17.53
C TYR A 238 -6.09 -1.51 17.57
N ILE A 239 -6.83 -0.40 17.57
CA ILE A 239 -8.30 -0.43 17.57
C ILE A 239 -8.81 -1.15 16.31
N LEU A 240 -8.30 -0.82 15.13
CA LEU A 240 -8.70 -1.46 13.88
C LEU A 240 -8.40 -2.97 13.87
N TYR A 241 -7.26 -3.39 14.43
CA TYR A 241 -6.92 -4.79 14.58
C TYR A 241 -7.95 -5.56 15.43
N THR A 242 -8.35 -4.99 16.57
CA THR A 242 -9.39 -5.61 17.41
C THR A 242 -10.74 -5.70 16.72
N HIS A 243 -11.09 -4.71 15.89
CA HIS A 243 -12.28 -4.76 15.06
C HIS A 243 -12.22 -5.90 14.03
N MET A 244 -11.09 -6.12 13.35
CA MET A 244 -10.93 -7.23 12.40
C MET A 244 -11.10 -8.59 13.09
N MET A 245 -10.57 -8.77 14.32
CA MET A 245 -10.81 -9.98 15.10
C MET A 245 -12.30 -10.20 15.44
N SER A 246 -13.03 -9.12 15.71
CA SER A 246 -14.49 -9.18 15.91
C SER A 246 -15.23 -9.55 14.63
N GLN A 247 -14.85 -8.94 13.49
CA GLN A 247 -15.42 -9.25 12.17
C GLN A 247 -15.21 -10.71 11.79
N ARG A 248 -13.99 -11.23 11.96
CA ARG A 248 -13.68 -12.66 11.74
C ARG A 248 -14.58 -13.56 12.57
N ARG A 249 -14.71 -13.29 13.89
CA ARG A 249 -15.57 -14.08 14.78
C ARG A 249 -17.02 -14.12 14.31
N ARG A 250 -17.55 -13.00 13.79
CA ARG A 250 -18.92 -12.94 13.26
C ARG A 250 -19.09 -13.77 11.98
N VAL A 251 -18.18 -13.62 11.02
CA VAL A 251 -18.24 -14.33 9.73
C VAL A 251 -18.03 -15.84 9.91
N MET A 252 -17.07 -16.24 10.74
CA MET A 252 -16.75 -17.66 10.95
C MET A 252 -17.80 -18.39 11.80
N ARG A 253 -18.39 -17.74 12.82
CA ARG A 253 -19.50 -18.34 13.60
C ARG A 253 -20.78 -18.47 12.78
N GLY A 254 -20.98 -17.64 11.77
CA GLY A 254 -22.10 -17.75 10.84
C GLY A 254 -22.04 -19.02 9.98
N LYS A 255 -20.84 -19.51 9.63
CA LYS A 255 -20.66 -20.78 8.88
C LYS A 255 -20.96 -22.01 9.74
N SER A 256 -20.45 -22.05 10.97
CA SER A 256 -20.67 -23.15 11.92
C SER A 256 -22.12 -23.37 12.36
N ARG A 257 -23.07 -22.53 11.94
CA ARG A 257 -24.52 -22.68 12.21
C ARG A 257 -25.33 -23.14 11.00
N VAL A 258 -24.71 -23.17 9.81
CA VAL A 258 -25.36 -23.52 8.53
C VAL A 258 -24.91 -24.91 8.06
N ASP A 259 -23.75 -25.37 8.54
CA ASP A 259 -23.30 -26.76 8.50
C ASP A 259 -23.91 -27.56 9.67
#